data_AF-A0A925L8M4-F1
#
_entry.id   AF-A0A925L8M4-F1
#
_cell.length_a   1.000
_cell.length_b   1.000
_cell.length_c   1.000
_cell.angle_alpha   90.00
_cell.angle_beta   90.00
_cell.angle_gamma   90.00
#
_symmetry.space_group_name_H-M   'P 1'
#
loop_
_entity.id
_entity.type
_entity.pdbx_description
1 polymer ?
#
loop_
_entity_poly.entity_id
_entity_poly.type
_entity_poly.pdbx_seq_one_letter_code
_entity_poly.pdbx_strand_id
1 'polypeptide(L)'
;MRSLIRFSSPWAVALLFGLPVQGMAQPLYRCGNTYSQTPCAPDAAPARISAGAAPDQASGASGKDLCATEGVAQMRFPDPESTRVVAVAKGGAEVIQYAGKPLASRKFNITLNTKNEVGAYMGERVYVCYLSEDERRVLKVDSPRR
;
A
#
# COMPACT_ATOMS: atom_id res chain seq x y z
N MET A 1 -67.37 14.58 8.04
CA MET A 1 -67.74 13.52 7.09
C MET A 1 -67.05 12.24 7.52
N ARG A 2 -67.84 11.21 7.79
CA ARG A 2 -67.42 9.87 8.24
C ARG A 2 -66.94 9.08 7.02
N SER A 3 -65.85 8.34 7.14
CA SER A 3 -65.70 7.11 6.37
C SER A 3 -64.84 6.11 7.15
N LEU A 4 -65.54 5.12 7.69
CA LEU A 4 -65.02 3.89 8.28
C LEU A 4 -64.88 2.87 7.14
N ILE A 5 -63.71 2.26 6.95
CA ILE A 5 -63.58 1.08 6.09
C ILE A 5 -62.83 -0.05 6.84
N ARG A 6 -63.68 -0.98 7.31
CA ARG A 6 -63.59 -2.44 7.48
C ARG A 6 -62.24 -3.16 7.55
N PHE A 7 -62.14 -3.91 8.65
CA PHE A 7 -61.41 -5.17 8.84
C PHE A 7 -61.92 -6.31 7.94
N SER A 8 -60.99 -7.12 7.40
CA SER A 8 -61.11 -8.55 7.03
C SER A 8 -59.77 -8.98 6.41
N SER A 9 -59.13 -10.12 6.63
CA SER A 9 -59.32 -11.32 7.44
C SER A 9 -57.94 -11.99 7.51
N PRO A 10 -57.59 -12.69 8.61
CA PRO A 10 -56.30 -13.33 8.80
C PRO A 10 -56.28 -14.74 8.17
N TRP A 11 -55.07 -15.25 7.92
CA TRP A 11 -54.72 -16.63 7.54
C TRP A 11 -54.88 -16.98 6.06
N ALA A 12 -53.74 -17.14 5.35
CA ALA A 12 -53.37 -18.40 4.73
C ALA A 12 -52.01 -18.28 4.00
N VAL A 13 -51.25 -19.37 4.03
CA VAL A 13 -50.19 -19.77 3.09
C VAL A 13 -48.85 -19.03 3.24
N ALA A 14 -47.69 -19.67 3.29
CA ALA A 14 -47.29 -21.03 3.60
C ALA A 14 -45.78 -20.93 3.86
N LEU A 15 -45.31 -21.79 4.76
CA LEU A 15 -43.94 -22.27 4.89
C LEU A 15 -43.14 -22.23 3.57
N LEU A 16 -42.33 -21.18 3.39
CA LEU A 16 -41.27 -21.14 2.39
C LEU A 16 -39.99 -21.67 3.04
N PHE A 17 -39.77 -22.97 2.81
CA PHE A 17 -38.48 -23.66 2.72
C PHE A 17 -37.26 -22.88 3.24
N GLY A 18 -36.86 -23.18 4.47
CA GLY A 18 -35.51 -22.97 4.94
C GLY A 18 -34.57 -23.96 4.26
N LEU A 19 -34.07 -23.62 3.08
CA LEU A 19 -32.91 -24.29 2.49
C LEU A 19 -31.67 -23.86 3.29
N PRO A 20 -30.93 -24.79 3.92
CA PRO A 20 -29.63 -24.45 4.49
C PRO A 20 -28.72 -24.09 3.31
N VAL A 21 -28.36 -22.81 3.20
CA VAL A 21 -27.27 -22.36 2.33
C VAL A 21 -25.99 -22.97 2.89
N GLN A 22 -25.63 -24.17 2.40
CA GLN A 22 -24.32 -24.74 2.64
C GLN A 22 -23.32 -23.90 1.84
N GLY A 23 -22.67 -22.96 2.51
CA GLY A 23 -21.56 -22.20 1.95
C GLY A 23 -20.39 -23.13 1.70
N MET A 24 -20.37 -23.77 0.53
CA MET A 24 -19.19 -24.49 0.06
C MET A 24 -18.11 -23.45 -0.22
N ALA A 25 -17.10 -23.40 0.65
CA ALA A 25 -15.90 -22.62 0.41
C ALA A 25 -15.24 -23.13 -0.88
N GLN A 26 -15.46 -22.42 -1.98
CA GLN A 26 -14.92 -22.82 -3.27
C GLN A 26 -13.39 -22.68 -3.25
N PRO A 27 -12.63 -23.69 -3.74
CA PRO A 27 -11.19 -23.60 -3.81
C PRO A 27 -10.79 -22.44 -4.74
N LEU A 28 -9.99 -21.51 -4.22
CA LEU A 28 -9.33 -20.47 -5.03
C LEU A 28 -7.93 -20.96 -5.40
N TYR A 29 -7.47 -20.66 -6.61
CA TYR A 29 -6.12 -20.97 -7.09
C TYR A 29 -5.33 -19.68 -7.28
N ARG A 30 -4.05 -19.69 -6.92
CA ARG A 30 -3.15 -18.54 -7.12
C ARG A 30 -2.54 -18.60 -8.51
N CYS A 31 -2.80 -17.58 -9.31
CA CYS A 31 -2.38 -17.47 -10.70
C CYS A 31 -1.53 -16.20 -10.86
N GLY A 32 -0.25 -16.32 -10.49
CA GLY A 32 0.66 -15.18 -10.37
C GLY A 32 0.21 -14.20 -9.27
N ASN A 33 -0.16 -12.98 -9.68
CA ASN A 33 -0.65 -11.90 -8.81
C ASN A 33 -2.18 -11.83 -8.71
N THR A 34 -2.89 -12.78 -9.32
CA THR A 34 -4.36 -12.84 -9.30
C THR A 34 -4.85 -14.16 -8.76
N TYR A 35 -6.10 -14.20 -8.29
CA TYR A 35 -6.75 -15.44 -7.86
C TYR A 35 -7.85 -15.83 -8.84
N SER A 36 -7.95 -17.13 -9.13
CA SER A 36 -8.96 -17.70 -10.02
C SER A 36 -9.74 -18.81 -9.32
N GLN A 37 -11.02 -18.98 -9.69
CA GLN A 37 -11.82 -20.14 -9.26
C GLN A 37 -11.54 -21.39 -10.10
N THR A 38 -10.86 -21.23 -11.24
CA THR A 38 -10.40 -22.32 -12.09
C THR A 38 -8.88 -22.50 -11.96
N PRO A 39 -8.37 -23.76 -12.00
CA PRO A 39 -6.93 -24.01 -12.01
C PRO A 39 -6.26 -23.33 -13.20
N CYS A 40 -5.23 -22.52 -12.97
CA CYS A 40 -4.47 -21.87 -14.04
C CYS A 40 -3.36 -22.75 -14.64
N ALA A 41 -3.00 -23.84 -13.98
CA ALA A 41 -2.01 -24.81 -14.42
C ALA A 41 -2.39 -26.21 -13.92
N PRO A 42 -1.95 -27.29 -14.59
CA PRO A 42 -2.29 -28.67 -14.21
C PRO A 42 -1.76 -29.07 -12.82
N ASP A 43 -0.76 -28.35 -12.29
CA ASP A 43 -0.15 -28.52 -10.98
C ASP A 43 -0.57 -27.43 -9.97
N ALA A 44 -1.58 -26.61 -10.30
CA ALA A 44 -2.02 -25.52 -9.42
C ALA A 44 -2.64 -26.03 -8.11
N ALA A 45 -2.00 -25.69 -6.99
CA ALA A 45 -2.50 -26.03 -5.67
C ALA A 45 -3.63 -25.09 -5.21
N PRO A 46 -4.70 -25.61 -4.56
CA PRO A 46 -5.75 -24.78 -3.99
C PRO A 46 -5.21 -23.95 -2.83
N ALA A 47 -5.38 -22.63 -2.91
CA ALA A 47 -5.04 -21.67 -1.88
C ALA A 47 -6.21 -21.50 -0.90
N ARG A 48 -5.97 -21.76 0.40
CA ARG A 48 -6.90 -21.39 1.45
C ARG A 48 -6.61 -19.96 1.91
N ILE A 49 -7.41 -19.00 1.46
CA ILE A 49 -7.37 -17.64 1.99
C ILE A 49 -8.24 -17.61 3.24
N SER A 50 -7.61 -17.44 4.40
CA SER A 50 -8.35 -17.22 5.65
C SER A 50 -9.00 -15.84 5.60
N ALA A 51 -10.27 -15.72 6.00
CA ALA A 51 -10.95 -14.43 6.15
C ALA A 51 -10.26 -13.64 7.27
N GLY A 52 -9.28 -12.80 6.90
CA GLY A 52 -8.37 -12.13 7.84
C GLY A 52 -6.88 -12.23 7.45
N ALA A 53 -6.54 -12.97 6.40
CA ALA A 53 -5.19 -12.93 5.85
C ALA A 53 -4.88 -11.51 5.33
N ALA A 54 -3.82 -10.91 5.85
CA ALA A 54 -3.32 -9.65 5.31
C ALA A 54 -2.95 -9.84 3.83
N PRO A 55 -3.19 -8.84 2.96
CA PRO A 55 -2.77 -8.93 1.57
C PRO A 55 -1.28 -9.26 1.51
N ASP A 56 -0.90 -10.20 0.63
CA ASP A 56 0.50 -10.54 0.41
C ASP A 56 1.30 -9.28 0.08
N GLN A 57 2.31 -9.00 0.90
CA GLN A 57 3.22 -7.90 0.63
C GLN A 57 3.99 -8.25 -0.65
N ALA A 58 3.67 -7.56 -1.76
CA ALA A 58 4.41 -7.68 -3.03
C ALA A 58 5.93 -7.72 -2.82
N SER A 59 6.68 -8.37 -3.70
CA SER A 59 8.14 -8.37 -3.61
C SER A 59 8.71 -6.99 -3.93
N GLY A 60 9.77 -6.57 -3.22
CA GLY A 60 10.52 -5.33 -3.50
C GLY A 60 10.88 -4.52 -2.26
N ALA A 61 11.79 -3.55 -2.45
CA ALA A 61 12.16 -2.59 -1.41
C ALA A 61 10.95 -1.78 -0.96
N SER A 62 10.84 -1.49 0.34
CA SER A 62 9.76 -0.69 0.91
C SER A 62 10.26 0.12 2.09
N GLY A 63 9.52 1.18 2.44
CA GLY A 63 9.82 2.02 3.58
C GLY A 63 11.24 2.61 3.51
N LYS A 64 12.04 2.34 4.54
CA LYS A 64 13.39 2.89 4.66
C LYS A 64 14.30 2.49 3.50
N ASP A 65 14.24 1.23 3.08
CA ASP A 65 15.12 0.70 2.03
C ASP A 65 14.82 1.38 0.69
N LEU A 66 13.54 1.58 0.39
CA LEU A 66 13.11 2.28 -0.82
C LEU A 66 13.57 3.74 -0.83
N CYS A 67 13.51 4.43 0.32
CA CYS A 67 14.05 5.79 0.42
C CYS A 67 15.59 5.83 0.29
N ALA A 68 16.30 4.84 0.85
CA ALA A 68 17.75 4.75 0.76
C ALA A 68 18.25 4.50 -0.66
N THR A 69 17.50 3.75 -1.47
CA THR A 69 17.86 3.42 -2.85
C THR A 69 17.22 4.40 -3.84
N GLU A 70 15.92 4.26 -4.08
CA GLU A 70 15.18 5.00 -5.10
C GLU A 70 15.07 6.49 -4.75
N GLY A 71 14.90 6.81 -3.46
CA GLY A 71 14.87 8.20 -3.00
C GLY A 71 16.19 8.92 -3.28
N VAL A 72 17.31 8.26 -3.01
CA VAL A 72 18.65 8.82 -3.29
C VAL A 72 18.91 8.93 -4.79
N ALA A 73 18.48 7.95 -5.59
CA ALA A 73 18.60 7.98 -7.04
C ALA A 73 17.84 9.18 -7.66
N GLN A 74 16.68 9.56 -7.12
CA GLN A 74 15.91 10.71 -7.62
C GLN A 74 16.59 12.07 -7.38
N MET A 75 17.52 12.18 -6.44
CA MET A 75 18.18 13.45 -6.11
C MET A 75 19.26 13.88 -7.12
N ARG A 76 19.66 12.99 -8.05
CA ARG A 76 20.62 13.30 -9.14
C ARG A 76 21.89 14.00 -8.65
N PHE A 77 22.55 13.44 -7.64
CA PHE A 77 23.86 13.93 -7.21
C PHE A 77 24.86 13.88 -8.37
N PRO A 78 25.77 14.88 -8.50
CA PRO A 78 26.77 14.91 -9.58
C PRO A 78 27.64 13.65 -9.64
N ASP A 79 27.96 13.09 -8.47
CA ASP A 79 28.67 11.82 -8.34
C ASP A 79 27.92 10.93 -7.32
N PRO A 80 27.27 9.84 -7.78
CA PRO A 80 26.53 8.95 -6.91
C PRO A 80 27.46 8.15 -5.97
N GLU A 81 28.70 7.84 -6.36
CA GLU A 81 29.64 7.12 -5.51
C GLU A 81 30.18 7.99 -4.37
N SER A 82 30.13 9.31 -4.55
CA SER A 82 30.47 10.31 -3.54
C SER A 82 29.37 10.54 -2.50
N THR A 83 28.21 9.88 -2.62
CA THR A 83 27.08 10.04 -1.69
C THR A 83 26.95 8.81 -0.79
N ARG A 84 27.08 9.01 0.53
CA ARG A 84 26.85 7.95 1.52
C ARG A 84 25.56 8.18 2.29
N VAL A 85 24.72 7.16 2.35
CA VAL A 85 23.59 7.11 3.29
C VAL A 85 24.13 6.82 4.69
N VAL A 86 23.94 7.76 5.61
CA VAL A 86 24.36 7.62 7.01
C VAL A 86 23.24 6.98 7.83
N ALA A 87 22.00 7.47 7.67
CA ALA A 87 20.85 6.97 8.40
C ALA A 87 19.55 7.20 7.62
N VAL A 88 18.57 6.32 7.85
CA VAL A 88 17.19 6.53 7.41
C VAL A 88 16.25 6.33 8.60
N ALA A 89 15.60 7.42 9.01
CA ALA A 89 14.68 7.44 10.14
C ALA A 89 13.24 7.58 9.64
N LYS A 90 12.33 6.79 10.21
CA LYS A 90 10.89 6.97 9.97
C LYS A 90 10.45 8.23 10.69
N GLY A 91 9.77 9.13 9.98
CA GLY A 91 9.17 10.33 10.52
C GLY A 91 7.71 10.06 10.88
N GLY A 92 6.80 10.72 10.16
CA GLY A 92 5.35 10.62 10.36
C GLY A 92 4.59 10.49 9.05
N ALA A 93 3.33 10.91 9.05
CA ALA A 93 2.54 11.08 7.83
C ALA A 93 2.31 12.57 7.57
N GLU A 94 2.29 12.95 6.29
CA GLU A 94 2.07 14.34 5.86
C GLU A 94 1.27 14.36 4.55
N VAL A 95 0.38 15.34 4.40
CA VAL A 95 -0.33 15.56 3.12
C VAL A 95 0.54 16.46 2.25
N ILE A 96 0.96 15.94 1.10
CA ILE A 96 1.77 16.66 0.11
C ILE A 96 0.95 16.91 -1.16
N GLN A 97 1.33 17.92 -1.93
CA GLN A 97 0.81 18.11 -3.28
C GLN A 97 1.62 17.26 -4.26
N TYR A 98 1.00 16.27 -4.88
CA TYR A 98 1.62 15.41 -5.89
C TYR A 98 0.73 15.33 -7.14
N ALA A 99 1.29 15.65 -8.30
CA ALA A 99 0.55 15.72 -9.57
C ALA A 99 -0.74 16.58 -9.48
N GLY A 100 -0.67 17.71 -8.76
CA GLY A 100 -1.79 18.65 -8.59
C GLY A 100 -2.89 18.18 -7.63
N LYS A 101 -2.69 17.08 -6.90
CA LYS A 101 -3.66 16.56 -5.93
C LYS A 101 -3.05 16.44 -4.53
N PRO A 102 -3.82 16.71 -3.47
CA PRO A 102 -3.39 16.42 -2.11
C PRO A 102 -3.37 14.92 -1.91
N LEU A 103 -2.23 14.40 -1.48
CA LEU A 103 -2.04 12.98 -1.23
C LEU A 103 -1.37 12.81 0.14
N ALA A 104 -1.95 11.96 0.99
CA ALA A 104 -1.30 11.55 2.21
C ALA A 104 -0.09 10.67 1.90
N SER A 105 1.01 10.94 2.60
CA SER A 105 2.31 10.34 2.32
C SER A 105 3.00 9.95 3.62
N ARG A 106 3.90 8.96 3.55
CA ARG A 106 4.76 8.54 4.65
C ARG A 106 6.11 9.24 4.53
N LYS A 107 6.51 9.91 5.60
CA LYS A 107 7.73 10.70 5.67
C LYS A 107 8.89 9.90 6.25
N PHE A 108 10.02 9.92 5.56
CA PHE A 108 11.29 9.38 6.02
C PHE A 108 12.36 10.46 5.93
N ASN A 109 13.16 10.60 6.98
CA ASN A 109 14.31 11.49 7.00
C ASN A 109 15.55 10.69 6.59
N ILE A 110 16.21 11.11 5.52
CA ILE A 110 17.44 10.50 5.02
C ILE A 110 18.61 11.41 5.39
N THR A 111 19.53 10.91 6.21
CA THR A 111 20.80 11.60 6.49
C THR A 111 21.83 11.14 5.49
N LEU A 112 22.33 12.07 4.68
CA LEU A 112 23.36 11.83 3.67
C LEU A 112 24.63 12.59 4.00
N ASN A 113 25.78 12.00 3.68
CA ASN A 113 27.06 12.68 3.68
C ASN A 113 27.67 12.59 2.29
N THR A 114 27.86 13.74 1.65
CA THR A 114 28.33 13.85 0.26
C THR A 114 29.76 14.38 0.22
N LYS A 115 30.60 13.81 -0.63
CA LYS A 115 31.93 14.37 -0.91
C LYS A 115 31.83 15.58 -1.83
N ASN A 116 32.77 16.51 -1.69
CA ASN A 116 33.02 17.58 -2.65
C ASN A 116 33.95 17.11 -3.79
N GLU A 117 34.25 18.00 -4.73
CA GLU A 117 35.13 17.73 -5.88
C GLU A 117 36.55 17.28 -5.50
N VAL A 118 37.02 17.61 -4.29
CA VAL A 118 38.33 17.16 -3.76
C VAL A 118 38.23 15.88 -2.93
N GLY A 119 37.08 15.20 -2.93
CA GLY A 119 36.87 13.92 -2.26
C GLY A 119 36.63 14.00 -0.75
N ALA A 120 36.54 15.21 -0.17
CA ALA A 120 36.30 15.42 1.25
C ALA A 120 34.79 15.46 1.56
N TYR A 121 34.37 14.80 2.63
CA TYR A 121 32.99 14.82 3.11
C TYR A 121 32.60 16.20 3.62
N MET A 122 31.49 16.74 3.12
CA MET A 122 31.00 18.08 3.44
C MET A 122 30.15 18.16 4.71
N GLY A 123 30.02 17.04 5.42
CA GLY A 123 29.15 16.91 6.59
C GLY A 123 27.78 16.34 6.26
N GLU A 124 27.06 15.97 7.31
CA GLU A 124 25.76 15.34 7.21
C GLU A 124 24.65 16.35 6.88
N ARG A 125 23.79 15.98 5.94
CA ARG A 125 22.61 16.75 5.54
C ARG A 125 21.38 15.87 5.57
N VAL A 126 20.28 16.41 6.07
CA VAL A 126 19.01 15.67 6.20
C VAL A 126 18.07 16.05 5.06
N TYR A 127 17.68 15.06 4.29
CA TYR A 127 16.69 15.14 3.22
C TYR A 127 15.39 14.48 3.67
N VAL A 128 14.28 14.85 3.05
CA VAL A 128 12.97 14.27 3.38
C VAL A 128 12.45 13.50 2.17
N CYS A 129 12.30 12.19 2.32
CA CYS A 129 11.73 11.30 1.33
C CYS A 129 10.27 11.02 1.68
N TYR A 130 9.38 11.29 0.73
CA TYR A 130 7.94 11.07 0.85
C TYR A 130 7.56 9.85 0.02
N LEU A 131 7.02 8.84 0.70
CA LEU A 131 6.49 7.63 0.07
C LEU A 131 4.97 7.66 0.02
N SER A 132 4.39 6.84 -0.87
CA SER A 132 2.96 6.51 -0.82
C SER A 132 2.55 5.90 0.53
N GLU A 133 1.26 5.89 0.83
CA GLU A 133 0.74 5.41 2.13
C GLU A 133 1.14 3.96 2.45
N ASP A 134 1.30 3.15 1.41
CA ASP A 134 1.74 1.75 1.44
C ASP A 134 3.27 1.59 1.51
N GLU A 135 4.03 2.68 1.51
CA GLU A 135 5.49 2.73 1.59
C GLU A 135 6.22 2.06 0.42
N ARG A 136 5.59 2.00 -0.77
CA ARG A 136 6.13 1.25 -1.94
C ARG A 136 6.55 2.08 -3.12
N ARG A 137 6.27 3.38 -3.12
CA ARG A 137 6.65 4.29 -4.20
C ARG A 137 7.17 5.58 -3.64
N VAL A 138 8.29 6.06 -4.16
CA VAL A 138 8.78 7.42 -3.88
C VAL A 138 7.92 8.41 -4.64
N LEU A 139 7.27 9.31 -3.92
CA LEU A 139 6.47 10.39 -4.48
C LEU A 139 7.32 11.64 -4.72
N LYS A 140 8.16 11.99 -3.74
CA LYS A 140 8.96 13.22 -3.77
C LYS A 140 10.13 13.10 -2.81
N VAL A 141 11.24 13.75 -3.13
CA VAL A 141 12.34 13.98 -2.19
C VAL A 141 12.61 15.47 -2.09
N ASP A 142 12.54 15.99 -0.87
CA ASP A 142 12.81 17.39 -0.56
C ASP A 142 14.22 17.57 -0.01
N SER A 143 14.87 18.64 -0.47
CA SER A 143 16.16 19.07 0.03
C SER A 143 16.04 19.72 1.41
N PRO A 144 17.10 19.69 2.23
CA PRO A 144 17.14 20.42 3.48
C PRO A 144 16.79 21.89 3.22
N ARG A 145 15.84 22.43 3.98
CA ARG A 145 15.59 23.88 3.98
C ARG A 145 16.87 24.55 4.48
N ARG A 146 17.45 25.40 3.64
CA ARG A 146 18.58 26.26 4.02
C ARG A 146 18.10 27.40 4.92
#